data_AF-A0A9P7L010-F1
#
_entry.id   AF-A0A9P7L010-F1
#
_cell.length_a   1.000
_cell.length_b   1.000
_cell.length_c   1.000
_cell.angle_alpha   90.00
_cell.angle_beta   90.00
_cell.angle_gamma   90.00
#
_symmetry.space_group_name_H-M   'P 1'
#
loop_
_entity.id
_entity.type
_entity.pdbx_description
1 polymer ?
#
loop_
_entity_poly.entity_id
_entity_poly.type
_entity_poly.pdbx_seq_one_letter_code
_entity_poly.pdbx_strand_id
1 'polypeptide(L)'
;MGDRVFHFLLRTSPDRFSSSKLEVIKKLLQLGVDPLEPDRFGNTALHIAAELPVYQESAQLMDLLLGEEAPSMPRESCLLNIDRRNGLYDTAEMGDTALHVAILHNNKTCAKILLESGAT
;
A
#
# COMPACT_ATOMS: atom_id res chain seq x y z
N MET A 1 16.91 -5.54 4.79
CA MET A 1 15.64 -4.86 4.48
C MET A 1 15.25 -4.04 5.67
N GLY A 2 14.94 -2.77 5.47
CA GLY A 2 14.61 -1.80 6.52
C GLY A 2 13.68 -0.74 5.93
N ASP A 3 13.11 0.10 6.78
CA ASP A 3 12.19 1.15 6.35
C ASP A 3 12.89 2.13 5.41
N ARG A 4 12.70 1.92 4.09
CA ARG A 4 13.10 2.88 3.07
C ARG A 4 12.24 4.15 3.20
N VAL A 5 12.76 5.24 2.65
CA VAL A 5 12.07 6.54 2.60
C VAL A 5 10.63 6.40 2.10
N PHE A 6 10.39 5.50 1.14
CA PHE A 6 9.06 5.26 0.60
C PHE A 6 8.04 4.83 1.68
N HIS A 7 8.32 3.77 2.45
CA HIS A 7 7.41 3.29 3.51
C HIS A 7 7.14 4.34 4.58
N PHE A 8 8.18 5.11 4.95
CA PHE A 8 8.04 6.19 5.91
C PHE A 8 7.09 7.28 5.38
N LEU A 9 7.21 7.66 4.10
CA LEU A 9 6.33 8.65 3.48
C LEU A 9 4.88 8.14 3.41
N LEU A 10 4.66 6.86 3.12
CA LEU A 10 3.31 6.26 3.12
C LEU A 10 2.62 6.42 4.49
N ARG A 11 3.34 6.27 5.60
CA ARG A 11 2.80 6.40 6.97
C ARG A 11 2.74 7.84 7.50
N THR A 12 3.41 8.77 6.84
CA THR A 12 3.50 10.16 7.31
C THR A 12 2.16 10.88 7.12
N SER A 13 1.73 11.65 8.12
CA SER A 13 0.49 12.46 8.04
C SER A 13 0.56 13.44 6.86
N PRO A 14 -0.51 13.63 6.08
CA PRO A 14 -0.52 14.58 4.96
C PRO A 14 -0.19 16.02 5.39
N ASP A 15 -0.51 16.41 6.63
CA ASP A 15 -0.22 17.75 7.18
C ASP A 15 1.28 18.08 7.29
N ARG A 16 2.14 17.06 7.19
CA ARG A 16 3.60 17.22 7.19
C ARG A 16 4.16 17.64 5.83
N PHE A 17 3.33 17.59 4.79
CA PHE A 17 3.74 17.94 3.44
C PHE A 17 3.30 19.37 3.13
N SER A 18 4.23 20.19 2.64
CA SER A 18 3.92 21.53 2.12
C SER A 18 3.13 21.50 0.80
N SER A 19 3.07 20.33 0.18
CA SER A 19 2.36 20.01 -1.06
C SER A 19 1.52 18.74 -0.87
N SER A 20 0.79 18.28 -1.89
CA SER A 20 0.05 17.02 -1.81
C SER A 20 0.98 15.82 -1.59
N LYS A 21 0.74 15.05 -0.51
CA LYS A 21 1.44 13.78 -0.21
C LYS A 21 1.30 12.79 -1.38
N LEU A 22 0.11 12.71 -1.97
CA LEU A 22 -0.19 11.82 -3.10
C LEU A 22 0.66 12.16 -4.33
N GLU A 23 0.87 13.46 -4.63
CA GLU A 23 1.72 13.88 -5.75
C GLU A 23 3.18 13.48 -5.54
N VAL A 24 3.70 13.58 -4.31
CA VAL A 24 5.05 13.12 -3.97
C VAL A 24 5.18 11.61 -4.18
N ILE A 25 4.21 10.83 -3.68
CA ILE A 25 4.20 9.37 -3.85
C ILE A 25 4.10 8.99 -5.33
N LYS A 26 3.20 9.64 -6.09
CA LYS A 26 3.04 9.44 -7.53
C LYS A 26 4.34 9.69 -8.28
N LYS A 27 5.06 10.76 -7.93
CA LYS A 27 6.35 11.07 -8.55
C LYS A 27 7.40 10.03 -8.24
N LEU A 28 7.46 9.51 -7.01
CA LEU A 28 8.40 8.46 -6.63
C LEU A 28 8.13 7.16 -7.39
N LEU A 29 6.87 6.77 -7.56
CA LEU A 29 6.50 5.61 -8.37
C LEU A 29 6.93 5.79 -9.85
N GLN A 30 6.75 7.00 -10.41
CA GLN A 30 7.23 7.32 -11.76
C GLN A 30 8.76 7.28 -11.90
N LEU A 31 9.50 7.52 -10.82
CA LEU A 31 10.97 7.42 -10.79
C LEU A 31 11.47 5.97 -10.62
N GLY A 32 10.57 4.99 -10.59
CA GLY A 32 10.91 3.56 -10.51
C GLY A 32 11.04 3.03 -9.08
N VAL A 33 10.48 3.72 -8.09
CA VAL A 33 10.35 3.12 -6.75
C VAL A 33 9.37 1.95 -6.81
N ASP A 34 9.82 0.78 -6.37
CA ASP A 34 9.01 -0.44 -6.36
C ASP A 34 8.04 -0.44 -5.16
N PRO A 35 6.71 -0.46 -5.39
CA PRO A 35 5.71 -0.54 -4.32
C PRO A 35 5.63 -1.92 -3.65
N LEU A 36 6.22 -2.97 -4.25
CA LEU A 36 6.25 -4.32 -3.72
C LEU A 36 7.45 -4.59 -2.81
N GLU A 37 8.41 -3.68 -2.76
CA GLU A 37 9.51 -3.79 -1.81
C GLU A 37 8.92 -3.84 -0.39
N PRO A 38 9.22 -4.88 0.41
CA PRO A 38 8.70 -4.98 1.75
C PRO A 38 9.47 -4.08 2.72
N ASP A 39 8.76 -3.54 3.71
CA ASP A 39 9.36 -2.91 4.86
C ASP A 39 9.93 -3.93 5.86
N ARG A 40 10.36 -3.45 7.04
CA ARG A 40 10.92 -4.34 8.08
C ARG A 40 9.95 -5.36 8.67
N PHE A 41 8.65 -5.23 8.40
CA PHE A 41 7.58 -6.13 8.83
C PHE A 41 7.05 -7.01 7.69
N GLY A 42 7.65 -6.92 6.50
CA GLY A 42 7.13 -7.60 5.31
C GLY A 42 5.99 -6.85 4.63
N ASN A 43 5.64 -5.64 5.09
CA ASN A 43 4.53 -4.89 4.51
C ASN A 43 4.97 -4.21 3.21
N THR A 44 4.20 -4.42 2.16
CA THR A 44 4.28 -3.65 0.90
C THR A 44 3.44 -2.37 1.00
N ALA A 45 3.47 -1.53 -0.05
CA ALA A 45 2.65 -0.33 -0.11
C ALA A 45 1.14 -0.60 0.07
N LEU A 46 0.64 -1.73 -0.45
CA LEU A 46 -0.77 -2.13 -0.31
C LEU A 46 -1.15 -2.42 1.14
N HIS A 47 -0.30 -3.12 1.89
CA HIS A 47 -0.53 -3.38 3.31
C HIS A 47 -0.59 -2.08 4.11
N ILE A 48 0.36 -1.18 3.85
CA ILE A 48 0.42 0.11 4.54
C ILE A 48 -0.82 0.94 4.22
N ALA A 49 -1.22 1.04 2.95
CA ALA A 49 -2.42 1.77 2.56
C ALA A 49 -3.69 1.18 3.21
N ALA A 50 -3.78 -0.14 3.33
CA ALA A 50 -4.89 -0.83 3.98
C ALA A 50 -4.95 -0.57 5.51
N GLU A 51 -3.78 -0.46 6.15
CA GLU A 51 -3.62 -0.15 7.58
C GLU A 51 -4.04 1.29 7.92
N LEU A 52 -3.81 2.24 6.99
CA LEU A 52 -4.10 3.65 7.23
C LEU A 52 -5.60 3.89 7.48
N PRO A 53 -5.95 4.72 8.48
CA PRO A 53 -7.34 5.08 8.74
C PRO A 53 -7.96 5.86 7.58
N VAL A 54 -9.28 5.73 7.43
CA VAL A 54 -10.05 6.28 6.30
C VAL A 54 -9.86 7.80 6.11
N TYR A 55 -9.64 8.54 7.20
CA TYR A 55 -9.42 9.99 7.15
C TYR A 55 -8.00 10.41 6.73
N GLN A 56 -7.06 9.46 6.57
CA GLN A 56 -5.66 9.70 6.16
C GLN A 56 -5.41 9.38 4.67
N GLU A 57 -6.41 9.58 3.82
CA GLU A 57 -6.28 9.42 2.36
C GLU A 57 -5.97 7.97 1.92
N SER A 58 -6.34 6.97 2.72
CA SER A 58 -6.04 5.56 2.43
C SER A 58 -6.67 5.09 1.12
N ALA A 59 -7.88 5.58 0.80
CA ALA A 59 -8.56 5.31 -0.45
C ALA A 59 -7.80 5.90 -1.65
N GLN A 60 -7.42 7.18 -1.58
CA GLN A 60 -6.68 7.84 -2.66
C GLN A 60 -5.29 7.21 -2.86
N LEU A 61 -4.66 6.75 -1.78
CA LEU A 61 -3.40 6.02 -1.88
C LEU A 61 -3.61 4.65 -2.53
N MET A 62 -4.70 3.95 -2.23
CA MET A 62 -5.07 2.71 -2.92
C MET A 62 -5.35 2.97 -4.41
N ASP A 63 -6.11 4.01 -4.75
CA ASP A 63 -6.37 4.39 -6.14
C ASP A 63 -5.08 4.79 -6.88
N LEU A 64 -4.11 5.38 -6.19
CA LEU A 64 -2.81 5.70 -6.79
C LEU A 64 -1.98 4.45 -7.10
N LEU A 65 -2.21 3.34 -6.40
CA LEU A 65 -1.49 2.07 -6.57
C LEU A 65 -2.23 1.10 -7.50
N LEU A 66 -3.56 1.09 -7.47
CA LEU A 66 -4.41 0.12 -8.16
C LEU A 66 -5.37 0.74 -9.18
N GLY A 67 -5.64 2.05 -9.11
CA GLY A 67 -6.58 2.77 -9.97
C GLY A 67 -6.03 3.08 -11.36
N GLU A 68 -6.91 3.46 -12.31
CA GLU A 68 -6.56 3.58 -13.75
C GLU A 68 -5.50 4.65 -14.03
N GLU A 69 -5.41 5.64 -13.14
CA GLU A 69 -4.42 6.72 -13.24
C GLU A 69 -3.06 6.36 -12.59
N ALA A 70 -2.93 5.17 -12.02
CA ALA A 70 -1.68 4.67 -11.48
C ALA A 70 -0.66 4.49 -12.63
N PRO A 71 0.64 4.68 -12.36
CA PRO A 71 1.65 4.40 -13.37
C PRO A 71 1.59 2.91 -13.76
N SER A 72 1.61 2.60 -15.07
CA SER A 72 1.28 1.27 -15.59
C SER A 72 2.10 0.14 -14.93
N MET A 73 3.42 0.32 -14.82
CA MET A 73 4.32 -0.71 -14.32
C MET A 73 4.11 -1.02 -12.80
N PRO A 74 4.09 -0.02 -11.89
CA PRO A 74 3.68 -0.23 -10.50
C PRO A 74 2.31 -0.88 -10.34
N ARG A 75 1.32 -0.43 -11.14
CA ARG A 75 -0.04 -0.93 -11.06
C ARG A 75 -0.13 -2.42 -11.42
N GLU A 76 0.44 -2.82 -12.55
CA GLU A 76 0.45 -4.23 -12.98
C GLU A 76 1.15 -5.12 -11.95
N SER A 77 2.26 -4.64 -11.38
CA SER A 77 3.01 -5.36 -10.35
C SER A 77 2.18 -5.55 -9.08
N CYS A 78 1.47 -4.50 -8.64
CA CYS A 78 0.53 -4.56 -7.51
C CYS A 78 -0.62 -5.54 -7.77
N LEU A 79 -1.23 -5.52 -8.95
CA LEU A 79 -2.33 -6.43 -9.30
C LEU A 79 -1.88 -7.90 -9.33
N LEU A 80 -0.72 -8.19 -9.91
CA LEU A 80 -0.15 -9.55 -9.95
C LEU A 80 0.23 -10.09 -8.56
N ASN A 81 0.45 -9.19 -7.59
CA ASN A 81 0.87 -9.54 -6.23
C ASN A 81 -0.17 -9.08 -5.18
N ILE A 82 -1.45 -8.97 -5.57
CA ILE A 82 -2.48 -8.39 -4.70
C ILE A 82 -2.71 -9.22 -3.43
N ASP A 83 -2.58 -10.54 -3.53
CA ASP A 83 -2.70 -11.50 -2.42
C ASP A 83 -1.35 -11.86 -1.80
N ARG A 84 -0.30 -11.07 -2.05
CA ARG A 84 0.99 -11.26 -1.39
C ARG A 84 0.81 -11.06 0.11
N ARG A 85 1.21 -12.05 0.89
CA ARG A 85 1.20 -11.98 2.36
C ARG A 85 2.41 -11.21 2.87
N ASN A 86 2.20 -10.37 3.87
CA ASN A 86 3.26 -9.79 4.69
C ASN A 86 3.85 -10.87 5.64
N GLY A 87 4.74 -10.48 6.55
CA GLY A 87 5.27 -11.37 7.59
C GLY A 87 6.78 -11.50 7.58
N LEU A 88 7.32 -11.77 8.77
CA LEU A 88 8.71 -12.13 8.97
C LEU A 88 8.86 -13.62 8.66
N TYR A 89 9.88 -13.97 7.88
CA TYR A 89 10.14 -15.35 7.41
C TYR A 89 10.31 -16.42 8.51
N ASP A 90 10.27 -16.04 9.80
CA ASP A 90 10.66 -16.86 10.96
C ASP A 90 9.52 -17.20 11.94
N THR A 91 8.28 -16.75 11.73
CA THR A 91 7.16 -17.17 12.59
C THR A 91 6.30 -18.23 11.90
N ALA A 92 5.75 -19.17 12.68
CA ALA A 92 4.77 -20.15 12.20
C ALA A 92 3.40 -19.52 11.84
N GLU A 93 3.28 -18.20 11.97
CA GLU A 93 2.09 -17.43 11.65
C GLU A 93 2.09 -17.12 10.15
N MET A 94 1.07 -17.61 9.45
CA MET A 94 0.82 -17.21 8.07
C MET A 94 0.51 -15.72 8.05
N GLY A 95 1.32 -14.92 7.36
CA GLY A 95 1.11 -13.48 7.29
C GLY A 95 -0.19 -13.07 6.60
N ASP A 96 -0.46 -11.77 6.67
CA ASP A 96 -1.70 -11.14 6.22
C ASP A 96 -1.57 -10.59 4.80
N THR A 97 -2.63 -10.73 4.00
CA THR A 97 -2.76 -10.00 2.74
C THR A 97 -3.19 -8.56 3.04
N ALA A 98 -3.07 -7.67 2.05
CA ALA A 98 -3.61 -6.31 2.18
C ALA A 98 -5.12 -6.31 2.50
N LEU A 99 -5.88 -7.31 2.03
CA LEU A 99 -7.29 -7.46 2.34
C LEU A 99 -7.52 -7.84 3.81
N HIS A 100 -6.75 -8.77 4.37
CA HIS A 100 -6.80 -9.05 5.81
C HIS A 100 -6.53 -7.80 6.64
N VAL A 101 -5.46 -7.05 6.29
CA VAL A 101 -5.11 -5.81 6.98
C VAL A 101 -6.24 -4.79 6.93
N ALA A 102 -6.88 -4.61 5.76
CA ALA A 102 -8.00 -3.69 5.60
C ALA A 102 -9.20 -4.07 6.49
N ILE A 103 -9.51 -5.37 6.58
CA ILE A 103 -10.60 -5.89 7.42
C ILE A 103 -10.28 -5.69 8.90
N LEU A 104 -9.06 -6.04 9.34
CA LEU A 104 -8.60 -5.86 10.72
C LEU A 104 -8.71 -4.40 11.19
N HIS A 105 -8.45 -3.45 10.30
CA HIS A 105 -8.52 -2.01 10.60
C HIS A 105 -9.90 -1.40 10.31
N ASN A 106 -10.90 -2.22 9.95
CA ASN A 106 -12.24 -1.76 9.56
C ASN A 106 -12.22 -0.70 8.44
N ASN A 107 -11.21 -0.78 7.56
CA ASN A 107 -11.03 0.10 6.42
C ASN A 107 -11.85 -0.43 5.22
N LYS A 108 -13.17 -0.24 5.33
CA LYS A 108 -14.16 -0.75 4.35
C LYS A 108 -13.89 -0.26 2.92
N THR A 109 -13.40 0.97 2.78
CA THR A 109 -13.12 1.55 1.47
C THR A 109 -11.96 0.84 0.79
N CYS A 110 -10.83 0.64 1.48
CA CYS A 110 -9.71 -0.12 0.91
C CYS A 110 -10.08 -1.58 0.68
N ALA A 111 -10.83 -2.21 1.58
CA ALA A 111 -11.29 -3.59 1.39
C ALA A 111 -12.13 -3.72 0.10
N LYS A 112 -13.01 -2.75 -0.18
CA LYS A 112 -13.80 -2.72 -1.41
C LYS A 112 -12.91 -2.58 -2.65
N ILE A 113 -11.97 -1.63 -2.65
CA ILE A 113 -11.04 -1.42 -3.79
C ILE A 113 -10.21 -2.68 -4.05
N LEU A 114 -9.72 -3.33 -2.99
CA LEU A 114 -8.94 -4.57 -3.10
C LEU A 114 -9.78 -5.70 -3.71
N LEU A 115 -11.03 -5.88 -3.27
CA LEU A 115 -11.94 -6.88 -3.84
C LEU A 115 -12.28 -6.59 -5.32
N GLU A 116 -12.54 -5.32 -5.67
CA GLU A 116 -12.78 -4.90 -7.05
C GLU A 116 -11.54 -5.12 -7.94
N SER A 117 -10.35 -5.10 -7.34
CA SER A 117 -9.07 -5.37 -7.99
C SER A 117 -8.70 -6.86 -8.03
N GLY A 118 -9.55 -7.74 -7.48
CA GLY A 118 -9.39 -9.20 -7.54
C GLY A 118 -8.70 -9.86 -6.34
N ALA A 119 -8.56 -9.17 -5.20
CA ALA A 119 -8.03 -9.76 -3.97
C ALA A 119 -8.93 -10.86 -3.41
N THR A 120 -8.35 -11.91 -2.81
CA THR A 120 -9.08 -13.07 -2.26
C THR A 120 -8.67 -13.48 -0.85
#